data_AF-A0A6M0C4R7-F1
#
_entry.id   AF-A0A6M0C4R7-F1
#
_cell.length_a   1.000
_cell.length_b   1.000
_cell.length_c   1.000
_cell.angle_alpha   90.00
_cell.angle_beta   90.00
_cell.angle_gamma   90.00
#
_symmetry.space_group_name_H-M   'P 1'
#
loop_
_entity.id
_entity.type
_entity.pdbx_description
1 polymer ?
#
loop_
_entity_poly.entity_id
_entity_poly.type
_entity_poly.pdbx_seq_one_letter_code
_entity_poly.pdbx_strand_id
1 'polypeptide(L)'
;MSEVITLSSGDENDTVDAGFFDIPEPNPEPNIINGTSGMDMITGTSERDIITGFEGMDMITGGGGNDDFVYTSTWDQLDYIQDFQTGSDRLVFTDLLQNGTDFYGGDPVAQGYLIPTEYGPYGTLIQVDPDGSAGPGFAENMVFLTGVSSSNGNAFNPTTDLLI
;
A
#
# COMPACT_ATOMS: atom_id res chain seq x y z
N MET A 1 49.28 -15.50 27.16
CA MET A 1 48.04 -16.19 27.54
C MET A 1 47.26 -16.38 26.25
N SER A 2 46.94 -17.62 25.90
CA SER A 2 46.13 -17.90 24.72
C SER A 2 44.68 -18.01 25.17
N GLU A 3 43.81 -17.17 24.64
CA GLU A 3 42.37 -17.22 24.89
C GLU A 3 41.76 -18.26 23.95
N VAL A 4 41.10 -19.25 24.53
CA VAL A 4 40.35 -20.28 23.81
C VAL A 4 38.91 -19.80 23.77
N ILE A 5 38.43 -19.41 22.59
CA ILE A 5 37.03 -19.05 22.37
C ILE A 5 36.27 -20.31 21.96
N THR A 6 35.30 -20.72 22.78
CA THR A 6 34.35 -21.78 22.44
C THR A 6 33.28 -21.22 21.52
N LEU A 7 33.22 -21.70 20.28
CA LEU A 7 32.18 -21.36 19.31
C LEU A 7 30.94 -22.22 19.59
N SER A 8 29.80 -21.61 19.95
CA SER A 8 28.50 -22.27 19.85
C SER A 8 27.99 -22.07 18.43
N SER A 9 27.85 -23.16 17.69
CA SER A 9 27.28 -23.20 16.34
C SER A 9 25.84 -22.70 16.37
N GLY A 10 25.62 -21.47 15.93
CA GLY A 10 24.33 -21.02 15.41
C GLY A 10 24.20 -21.47 13.96
N ASP A 11 22.99 -21.84 13.56
CA ASP A 11 22.70 -22.68 12.41
C ASP A 11 23.33 -22.26 11.07
N GLU A 12 23.79 -23.30 10.35
CA GLU A 12 24.27 -23.42 8.96
C GLU A 12 24.12 -22.19 8.02
N ASN A 13 25.01 -21.19 8.11
CA ASN A 13 25.86 -20.65 7.02
C ASN A 13 26.77 -19.50 7.52
N ASP A 14 27.57 -19.81 8.54
CA ASP A 14 28.34 -18.86 9.36
C ASP A 14 29.50 -18.20 8.58
N THR A 15 29.41 -16.89 8.31
CA THR A 15 30.59 -16.04 8.07
C THR A 15 30.98 -15.37 9.38
N VAL A 16 31.90 -16.00 10.11
CA VAL A 16 32.77 -15.45 11.16
C VAL A 16 32.42 -14.02 11.63
N ASP A 17 31.63 -13.95 12.71
CA ASP A 17 31.48 -12.74 13.52
C ASP A 17 32.84 -12.30 14.08
N ALA A 18 33.40 -11.28 13.44
CA ALA A 18 34.50 -10.47 13.96
C ALA A 18 33.98 -9.08 14.37
N GLY A 19 32.91 -9.00 15.17
CA GLY A 19 32.64 -7.93 16.12
C GLY A 19 32.81 -6.47 15.68
N PHE A 20 32.60 -6.12 14.40
CA PHE A 20 32.72 -4.72 13.96
C PHE A 20 31.85 -4.28 12.78
N PHE A 21 30.91 -5.07 12.28
CA PHE A 21 29.85 -4.55 11.40
C PHE A 21 28.60 -5.40 11.57
N ASP A 22 27.74 -5.01 12.49
CA ASP A 22 26.32 -5.32 12.41
C ASP A 22 25.80 -4.51 11.22
N ILE A 23 26.07 -5.01 10.00
CA ILE A 23 25.45 -4.47 8.79
C ILE A 23 23.97 -4.76 8.99
N PRO A 24 23.11 -3.74 9.16
CA PRO A 24 21.69 -3.99 9.26
C PRO A 24 21.31 -4.85 8.08
N GLU A 25 20.59 -5.95 8.33
CA GLU A 25 20.05 -6.74 7.24
C GLU A 25 19.40 -5.79 6.24
N PRO A 26 19.67 -5.94 4.93
CA PRO A 26 18.99 -5.13 3.94
C PRO A 26 17.49 -5.23 4.23
N ASN A 27 16.80 -4.09 4.28
CA ASN A 27 15.35 -4.06 4.44
C ASN A 27 14.75 -5.15 3.54
N PRO A 28 14.07 -6.18 4.08
CA PRO A 28 13.66 -7.33 3.30
C PRO A 28 12.94 -6.86 2.03
N GLU A 29 13.28 -7.48 0.91
CA GLU A 29 12.60 -7.22 -0.36
C GLU A 29 11.10 -7.49 -0.17
N PRO A 30 10.22 -6.61 -0.68
CA PRO A 30 8.79 -6.76 -0.47
C PRO A 30 8.26 -8.05 -1.14
N ASN A 31 7.27 -8.71 -0.53
CA ASN A 31 6.57 -9.77 -1.23
C ASN A 31 5.67 -9.16 -2.31
N ILE A 32 5.64 -9.78 -3.49
CA ILE A 32 4.73 -9.35 -4.57
C ILE A 32 3.53 -10.28 -4.58
N ILE A 33 2.35 -9.71 -4.38
CA ILE A 33 1.08 -10.45 -4.33
C ILE A 33 0.13 -9.86 -5.37
N ASN A 34 -0.30 -10.70 -6.30
CA ASN A 34 -1.15 -10.30 -7.40
C ASN A 34 -2.42 -11.14 -7.39
N GLY A 35 -3.57 -10.48 -7.50
CA GLY A 35 -4.86 -11.08 -7.77
C GLY A 35 -5.02 -11.47 -9.24
N THR A 36 -6.27 -11.49 -9.67
CA THR A 36 -6.71 -11.88 -11.01
C THR A 36 -7.65 -10.81 -11.58
N SER A 37 -8.21 -11.04 -12.77
CA SER A 37 -9.21 -10.12 -13.34
C SER A 37 -10.63 -10.35 -12.81
N GLY A 38 -10.78 -10.98 -11.64
CA GLY A 38 -12.06 -11.30 -11.03
C GLY A 38 -12.02 -11.01 -9.54
N MET A 39 -13.16 -11.15 -8.86
CA MET A 39 -13.22 -10.91 -7.42
C MET A 39 -12.33 -11.90 -6.65
N ASP A 40 -11.33 -11.36 -5.96
CA ASP A 40 -10.37 -12.10 -5.16
C ASP A 40 -10.51 -11.83 -3.66
N MET A 41 -10.07 -12.81 -2.87
CA MET A 41 -9.79 -12.64 -1.44
C MET A 41 -8.29 -12.73 -1.26
N ILE A 42 -7.67 -11.59 -1.02
CA ILE A 42 -6.21 -11.47 -0.94
C ILE A 42 -5.82 -11.27 0.52
N THR A 43 -4.85 -12.03 0.98
CA THR A 43 -4.25 -11.88 2.31
C THR A 43 -2.74 -11.82 2.15
N GLY A 44 -2.16 -10.72 2.61
CA GLY A 44 -0.73 -10.51 2.67
C GLY A 44 -0.07 -11.28 3.83
N THR A 45 1.10 -10.81 4.21
CA THR A 45 2.01 -11.46 5.14
C THR A 45 2.17 -10.61 6.41
N SER A 46 3.18 -10.93 7.23
CA SER A 46 3.57 -10.08 8.36
C SER A 46 4.73 -9.14 8.01
N GLU A 47 5.19 -9.19 6.77
CA GLU A 47 6.27 -8.39 6.22
C GLU A 47 5.71 -7.41 5.19
N ARG A 48 6.54 -6.46 4.73
CA ARG A 48 6.12 -5.51 3.72
C ARG A 48 5.72 -6.21 2.41
N ASP A 49 4.51 -5.92 1.96
CA ASP A 49 3.99 -6.45 0.70
C ASP A 49 3.73 -5.33 -0.34
N ILE A 50 3.77 -5.73 -1.61
CA ILE A 50 3.24 -4.96 -2.75
C ILE A 50 2.07 -5.78 -3.29
N ILE A 51 0.86 -5.27 -3.11
CA ILE A 51 -0.38 -5.98 -3.39
C ILE A 51 -1.11 -5.31 -4.54
N THR A 52 -1.42 -6.06 -5.61
CA THR A 52 -2.24 -5.59 -6.74
C THR A 52 -3.45 -6.51 -6.89
N GLY A 53 -4.66 -6.00 -6.70
CA GLY A 53 -5.91 -6.75 -6.94
C GLY A 53 -6.11 -7.08 -8.42
N PHE A 54 -5.84 -6.08 -9.28
CA PHE A 54 -6.26 -6.01 -10.68
C PHE A 54 -7.77 -5.81 -10.80
N GLU A 55 -8.38 -6.17 -11.92
CA GLU A 55 -9.81 -5.94 -12.16
C GLU A 55 -10.64 -6.80 -11.21
N GLY A 56 -11.59 -6.21 -10.52
CA GLY A 56 -12.47 -7.00 -9.67
C GLY A 56 -12.99 -6.15 -8.53
N MET A 57 -13.87 -6.73 -7.74
CA MET A 57 -14.25 -6.15 -6.45
C MET A 57 -13.55 -7.01 -5.40
N ASP A 58 -12.36 -6.61 -4.99
CA ASP A 58 -11.50 -7.46 -4.16
C ASP A 58 -11.67 -7.18 -2.68
N MET A 59 -11.44 -8.22 -1.88
CA MET A 59 -11.35 -8.13 -0.43
C MET A 59 -9.90 -8.38 -0.03
N ILE A 60 -9.22 -7.33 0.41
CA ILE A 60 -7.78 -7.33 0.64
C ILE A 60 -7.48 -7.12 2.13
N THR A 61 -6.57 -7.91 2.66
CA THR A 61 -5.96 -7.75 3.99
C THR A 61 -4.46 -7.69 3.80
N GLY A 62 -3.81 -6.59 4.15
CA GLY A 62 -2.35 -6.42 4.03
C GLY A 62 -1.61 -7.30 5.04
N GLY A 63 -2.14 -7.37 6.27
CA GLY A 63 -1.53 -8.08 7.37
C GLY A 63 -0.70 -7.13 8.23
N GLY A 64 0.57 -7.48 8.46
CA GLY A 64 1.50 -6.61 9.17
C GLY A 64 2.59 -6.17 8.21
N GLY A 65 3.21 -5.02 8.45
CA GLY A 65 4.20 -4.47 7.54
C GLY A 65 3.86 -3.04 7.17
N ASN A 66 4.55 -2.56 6.14
CA ASN A 66 4.33 -1.24 5.53
C ASN A 66 3.94 -1.49 4.07
N ASP A 67 2.67 -1.75 3.84
CA ASP A 67 2.22 -2.35 2.59
C ASP A 67 1.91 -1.30 1.52
N ASP A 68 2.18 -1.66 0.26
CA ASP A 68 1.88 -0.86 -0.91
C ASP A 68 0.74 -1.52 -1.71
N PHE A 69 -0.45 -0.94 -1.66
CA PHE A 69 -1.61 -1.38 -2.46
C PHE A 69 -1.63 -0.63 -3.79
N VAL A 70 -1.36 -1.33 -4.88
CA VAL A 70 -1.08 -0.74 -6.20
C VAL A 70 -2.31 -0.78 -7.09
N TYR A 71 -2.66 0.38 -7.62
CA TYR A 71 -3.72 0.55 -8.61
C TYR A 71 -3.11 1.01 -9.93
N THR A 72 -3.47 0.33 -11.02
CA THR A 72 -2.87 0.54 -12.35
C THR A 72 -3.88 0.93 -13.43
N SER A 73 -5.18 0.85 -13.15
CA SER A 73 -6.24 1.01 -14.14
C SER A 73 -7.50 1.65 -13.53
N THR A 74 -8.15 2.53 -14.29
CA THR A 74 -9.47 3.09 -13.94
C THR A 74 -10.62 2.13 -14.22
N TRP A 75 -10.35 0.98 -14.85
CA TRP A 75 -11.32 -0.09 -15.11
C TRP A 75 -11.48 -1.06 -13.94
N ASP A 76 -10.68 -0.86 -12.89
CA ASP A 76 -10.85 -1.58 -11.65
C ASP A 76 -12.24 -1.29 -11.04
N GLN A 77 -12.78 -2.22 -10.26
CA GLN A 77 -14.00 -1.97 -9.51
C GLN A 77 -13.62 -1.50 -8.09
N LEU A 78 -14.58 -1.51 -7.18
CA LEU A 78 -14.36 -1.03 -5.82
C LEU A 78 -13.71 -2.11 -4.97
N ASP A 79 -12.47 -1.91 -4.56
CA ASP A 79 -11.81 -2.78 -3.59
C ASP A 79 -12.16 -2.44 -2.15
N TYR A 80 -12.00 -3.43 -1.27
CA TYR A 80 -12.12 -3.28 0.17
C TYR A 80 -10.83 -3.71 0.86
N ILE A 81 -10.05 -2.73 1.33
CA ILE A 81 -8.90 -2.99 2.19
C ILE A 81 -9.40 -3.01 3.64
N GLN A 82 -9.15 -4.11 4.33
CA GLN A 82 -9.78 -4.41 5.62
C GLN A 82 -9.00 -3.89 6.84
N ASP A 83 -7.70 -3.64 6.70
CA ASP A 83 -6.77 -3.41 7.81
C ASP A 83 -5.75 -2.28 7.57
N PHE A 84 -6.01 -1.38 6.62
CA PHE A 84 -5.12 -0.28 6.27
C PHE A 84 -4.71 0.57 7.49
N GLN A 85 -3.40 0.73 7.68
CA GLN A 85 -2.78 1.48 8.77
C GLN A 85 -2.21 2.80 8.26
N THR A 86 -2.82 3.93 8.66
CA THR A 86 -2.37 5.24 8.18
C THR A 86 -0.98 5.58 8.69
N GLY A 87 -0.18 6.21 7.84
CA GLY A 87 1.23 6.49 8.08
C GLY A 87 2.16 5.27 8.00
N SER A 88 1.63 4.05 7.82
CA SER A 88 2.41 2.83 7.60
C SER A 88 2.25 2.32 6.17
N ASP A 89 0.99 2.11 5.77
CA ASP A 89 0.61 1.58 4.47
C ASP A 89 0.35 2.72 3.47
N ARG A 90 0.38 2.39 2.19
CA ARG A 90 0.18 3.35 1.11
C ARG A 90 -0.71 2.79 0.00
N LEU A 91 -1.50 3.68 -0.58
CA LEU A 91 -2.13 3.47 -1.88
C LEU A 91 -1.21 4.05 -2.95
N VAL A 92 -0.86 3.22 -3.93
CA VAL A 92 0.02 3.60 -5.04
C VAL A 92 -0.83 3.82 -6.29
N PHE A 93 -0.94 5.07 -6.72
CA PHE A 93 -1.71 5.47 -7.90
C PHE A 93 -0.84 5.99 -9.06
N THR A 94 0.49 5.92 -8.93
CA THR A 94 1.43 6.46 -9.93
C THR A 94 1.13 5.99 -11.36
N ASP A 95 0.96 4.68 -11.57
CA ASP A 95 0.72 4.12 -12.90
C ASP A 95 -0.70 4.46 -13.41
N LEU A 96 -1.69 4.40 -12.51
CA LEU A 96 -3.07 4.76 -12.84
C LEU A 96 -3.17 6.24 -13.24
N LEU A 97 -2.55 7.16 -12.51
CA LEU A 97 -2.56 8.58 -12.83
C LEU A 97 -1.81 8.89 -14.12
N GLN A 98 -0.71 8.19 -14.41
CA GLN A 98 0.06 8.44 -15.63
C GLN A 98 -0.61 7.88 -16.90
N ASN A 99 -1.29 6.74 -16.80
CA ASN A 99 -1.78 6.01 -17.98
C ASN A 99 -3.31 5.90 -18.06
N GLY A 100 -4.02 6.14 -16.96
CA GLY A 100 -5.47 6.00 -16.84
C GLY A 100 -6.24 7.31 -16.76
N THR A 101 -5.56 8.45 -16.63
CA THR A 101 -6.17 9.78 -16.50
C THR A 101 -5.48 10.81 -17.41
N ASP A 102 -5.99 12.04 -17.46
CA ASP A 102 -5.32 13.16 -18.15
C ASP A 102 -4.39 13.97 -17.23
N PHE A 103 -4.08 13.45 -16.03
CA PHE A 103 -3.20 14.09 -15.06
C PHE A 103 -1.79 14.30 -15.63
N TYR A 104 -1.29 15.53 -15.54
CA TYR A 104 0.01 15.93 -16.10
C TYR A 104 0.97 16.53 -15.05
N GLY A 105 0.65 16.36 -13.77
CA GLY A 105 1.49 16.76 -12.63
C GLY A 105 0.87 17.83 -11.73
N GLY A 106 1.48 17.98 -10.55
CA GLY A 106 0.97 18.80 -9.45
C GLY A 106 0.41 17.93 -8.33
N ASP A 107 -0.52 18.47 -7.55
CA ASP A 107 -1.20 17.74 -6.49
C ASP A 107 -2.51 17.14 -7.04
N PRO A 108 -2.61 15.81 -7.23
CA PRO A 108 -3.79 15.16 -7.80
C PRO A 108 -5.00 15.24 -6.86
N VAL A 109 -4.80 15.36 -5.54
CA VAL A 109 -5.92 15.54 -4.60
C VAL A 109 -6.46 16.97 -4.72
N ALA A 110 -5.59 17.97 -4.75
CA ALA A 110 -6.01 19.37 -4.91
C ALA A 110 -6.65 19.64 -6.28
N GLN A 111 -6.25 18.91 -7.31
CA GLN A 111 -6.82 19.00 -8.66
C GLN A 111 -8.08 18.14 -8.84
N GLY A 112 -8.43 17.30 -7.86
CA GLY A 112 -9.64 16.48 -7.87
C GLY A 112 -9.53 15.16 -8.63
N TYR A 113 -8.33 14.73 -9.04
CA TYR A 113 -8.11 13.40 -9.61
C TYR A 113 -8.24 12.29 -8.58
N LEU A 114 -7.82 12.54 -7.34
CA LEU A 114 -8.01 11.64 -6.21
C LEU A 114 -8.90 12.32 -5.19
N ILE A 115 -10.00 11.68 -4.81
CA ILE A 115 -11.01 12.26 -3.93
C ILE A 115 -11.21 11.35 -2.72
N PRO A 116 -10.46 11.55 -1.62
CA PRO A 116 -10.70 10.88 -0.36
C PRO A 116 -11.98 11.43 0.30
N THR A 117 -12.93 10.54 0.60
CA THR A 117 -14.18 10.86 1.27
C THR A 117 -14.35 9.97 2.50
N GLU A 118 -14.40 10.57 3.68
CA GLU A 118 -14.61 9.83 4.93
C GLU A 118 -16.09 9.46 5.12
N TYR A 119 -16.37 8.21 5.46
CA TYR A 119 -17.70 7.66 5.74
C TYR A 119 -17.87 7.39 7.24
N GLY A 120 -17.78 8.44 8.05
CA GLY A 120 -17.89 8.33 9.51
C GLY A 120 -16.92 7.30 10.08
N PRO A 121 -17.32 6.48 11.07
CA PRO A 121 -16.41 5.50 11.67
C PRO A 121 -16.16 4.27 10.77
N TYR A 122 -16.83 4.16 9.63
CA TYR A 122 -16.81 2.96 8.81
C TYR A 122 -15.56 2.86 7.94
N GLY A 123 -14.98 3.99 7.53
CA GLY A 123 -13.83 3.99 6.64
C GLY A 123 -13.73 5.23 5.77
N THR A 124 -12.77 5.19 4.85
CA THR A 124 -12.53 6.25 3.86
C THR A 124 -12.61 5.64 2.46
N LEU A 125 -13.43 6.22 1.61
CA LEU A 125 -13.51 5.88 0.19
C LEU A 125 -12.54 6.77 -0.58
N ILE A 126 -11.72 6.18 -1.43
CA ILE A 126 -10.94 6.89 -2.42
C ILE A 126 -11.63 6.72 -3.77
N GLN A 127 -11.97 7.85 -4.38
CA GLN A 127 -12.47 7.90 -5.75
C GLN A 127 -11.39 8.45 -6.67
N VAL A 128 -11.44 8.01 -7.93
CA VAL A 128 -10.57 8.53 -9.00
C VAL A 128 -11.42 9.24 -10.03
N ASP A 129 -11.08 10.49 -10.34
CA ASP A 129 -11.66 11.25 -11.43
C ASP A 129 -10.68 11.33 -12.62
N PRO A 130 -10.93 10.64 -13.76
CA PRO A 130 -9.96 10.56 -14.85
C PRO A 130 -9.65 11.90 -15.53
N ASP A 131 -10.50 12.92 -15.41
CA ASP A 131 -10.27 14.25 -15.97
C ASP A 131 -10.21 15.36 -14.91
N GLY A 132 -10.15 14.95 -13.63
CA GLY A 132 -10.06 15.82 -12.47
C GLY A 132 -11.23 16.81 -12.37
N SER A 133 -11.12 17.76 -11.43
CA SER A 133 -12.19 18.74 -11.17
C SER A 133 -12.50 19.70 -12.32
N ALA A 134 -11.67 19.72 -13.37
CA ALA A 134 -11.83 20.59 -14.53
C ALA A 134 -12.63 19.93 -15.67
N GLY A 135 -12.73 18.61 -15.68
CA GLY A 135 -13.36 17.84 -16.74
C GLY A 135 -14.85 17.54 -16.50
N PRO A 136 -15.57 17.05 -17.53
CA PRO A 136 -16.97 16.64 -17.43
C PRO A 136 -17.17 15.21 -16.90
N GLY A 137 -16.10 14.44 -16.67
CA GLY A 137 -16.11 13.09 -16.14
C GLY A 137 -16.70 13.01 -14.75
N PHE A 138 -17.03 11.79 -14.33
CA PHE A 138 -17.43 11.50 -12.97
C PHE A 138 -16.31 10.73 -12.29
N ALA A 139 -16.09 11.03 -11.02
CA ALA A 139 -15.22 10.22 -10.18
C ALA A 139 -15.81 8.82 -9.97
N GLU A 140 -14.98 7.81 -10.17
CA GLU A 140 -15.29 6.40 -9.98
C GLU A 140 -14.77 5.92 -8.62
N ASN A 141 -15.50 5.02 -7.98
CA ASN A 141 -15.10 4.45 -6.70
C ASN A 141 -13.98 3.43 -6.93
N MET A 142 -12.84 3.61 -6.25
CA MET A 142 -11.66 2.79 -6.46
C MET A 142 -11.38 1.87 -5.28
N VAL A 143 -11.29 2.44 -4.08
CA VAL A 143 -10.98 1.63 -2.89
C VAL A 143 -11.65 2.17 -1.64
N PHE A 144 -12.23 1.29 -0.85
CA PHE A 144 -12.75 1.57 0.48
C PHE A 144 -11.80 1.03 1.55
N LEU A 145 -11.27 1.94 2.36
CA LEU A 145 -10.40 1.64 3.49
C LEU A 145 -11.24 1.44 4.75
N THR A 146 -11.50 0.19 5.09
CA THR A 146 -12.34 -0.17 6.23
C THR A 146 -11.72 0.33 7.54
N GLY A 147 -12.50 1.05 8.33
CA GLY A 147 -12.05 1.55 9.63
C GLY A 147 -11.03 2.68 9.59
N VAL A 148 -10.60 3.17 8.41
CA VAL A 148 -9.78 4.38 8.31
C VAL A 148 -10.68 5.60 8.48
N SER A 149 -10.59 6.26 9.65
CA SER A 149 -11.45 7.37 10.03
C SER A 149 -10.76 8.32 11.00
N SER A 150 -11.04 9.62 10.87
CA SER A 150 -10.63 10.63 11.85
C SER A 150 -11.28 10.42 13.23
N SER A 151 -12.41 9.72 13.28
CA SER A 151 -13.16 9.46 14.51
C SER A 151 -12.53 8.41 15.44
N ASN A 152 -11.64 7.55 14.92
CA ASN A 152 -11.00 6.48 15.69
C ASN A 152 -9.47 6.62 15.78
N GLY A 153 -8.92 7.75 15.30
CA GLY A 153 -7.49 8.04 15.33
C GLY A 153 -6.68 7.42 14.19
N ASN A 154 -7.30 6.68 13.27
CA ASN A 154 -6.69 6.14 12.05
C ASN A 154 -7.10 7.01 10.85
N ALA A 155 -6.82 8.31 10.90
CA ALA A 155 -7.27 9.27 9.90
C ALA A 155 -6.42 9.18 8.62
N PHE A 156 -7.07 9.11 7.45
CA PHE A 156 -6.36 9.13 6.16
C PHE A 156 -5.60 10.45 5.99
N ASN A 157 -4.33 10.35 5.61
CA ASN A 157 -3.45 11.48 5.35
C ASN A 157 -2.82 11.33 3.95
N PRO A 158 -3.30 12.11 2.95
CA PRO A 158 -2.78 12.04 1.59
C PRO A 158 -1.27 12.26 1.44
N THR A 159 -0.60 12.88 2.41
CA THR A 159 0.86 13.11 2.33
C THR A 159 1.66 11.86 2.69
N THR A 160 1.12 10.98 3.53
CA THR A 160 1.81 9.77 4.00
C THR A 160 1.25 8.49 3.41
N ASP A 161 -0.04 8.50 3.07
CA ASP A 161 -0.81 7.30 2.73
C ASP A 161 -0.98 7.16 1.20
N LEU A 162 -0.47 8.11 0.42
CA LEU A 162 -0.45 8.06 -1.04
C LEU A 162 0.98 8.04 -1.58
N LEU A 163 1.18 7.24 -2.63
CA LEU A 163 2.31 7.33 -3.54
C LEU A 163 1.77 7.64 -4.94
N ILE A 164 2.13 8.83 -5.45
CA ILE A 164 1.59 9.44 -6.67
C ILE A 164 2.71 9.87 -7.61
#